data_AF-A0A9P5XRW6-F1
#
_entry.id   AF-A0A9P5XRW6-F1
#
_cell.length_a   1.000
_cell.length_b   1.000
_cell.length_c   1.000
_cell.angle_alpha   90.00
_cell.angle_beta   90.00
_cell.angle_gamma   90.00
#
_symmetry.space_group_name_H-M   'P 1'
#
loop_
_entity.id
_entity.type
_entity.pdbx_description
1 polymer ?
#
loop_
_entity_poly.entity_id
_entity_poly.type
_entity_poly.pdbx_seq_one_letter_code
_entity_poly.pdbx_strand_id
1 'polypeptide(L)'
;MPDHLKANLLDLLTLLFPDTIKDIDTAILGINHVYETLHWDWYNRYSTGGEGAPTGIHPDLLTKDSAKKSSGSQFFPRQSQEARDHPEHIQKLWELFKEVFQWQQSVIEKLLPEKCEILRQWVDQLPTNFSSFYPFGGIVLNFNVTTQCHQDWKDQDL
;
A
#
# COMPACT_ATOMS: atom_id res chain seq x y z
N MET A 1 9.20 18.87 5.55
CA MET A 1 8.62 19.19 4.23
C MET A 1 8.71 20.69 3.98
N PRO A 2 9.14 21.13 2.80
CA PRO A 2 9.05 22.53 2.35
C PRO A 2 7.62 23.06 2.39
N ASP A 3 7.45 24.35 2.69
CA ASP A 3 6.10 24.92 2.90
C ASP A 3 5.25 24.96 1.64
N HIS A 4 5.85 25.15 0.47
CA HIS A 4 5.12 25.11 -0.81
C HIS A 4 4.52 23.72 -1.09
N LEU A 5 5.16 22.63 -0.64
CA LEU A 5 4.62 21.28 -0.77
C LEU A 5 3.49 20.98 0.21
N LYS A 6 3.41 21.71 1.33
CA LYS A 6 2.33 21.53 2.32
C LYS A 6 1.06 22.27 1.94
N ALA A 7 1.20 23.42 1.27
CA ALA A 7 0.16 24.44 1.17
C ALA A 7 -1.20 23.91 0.68
N ASN A 8 -1.19 22.96 -0.27
CA ASN A 8 -2.40 22.51 -0.95
C ASN A 8 -2.69 21.01 -0.75
N LEU A 9 -2.02 20.31 0.18
CA LEU A 9 -2.17 18.85 0.31
C LEU A 9 -3.62 18.42 0.54
N LEU A 10 -4.32 19.10 1.44
CA LEU A 10 -5.71 18.77 1.77
C LEU A 10 -6.65 19.07 0.59
N ASP A 11 -6.44 20.19 -0.11
CA ASP A 11 -7.25 20.57 -1.26
C ASP A 11 -7.07 19.58 -2.42
N LEU A 12 -5.83 19.14 -2.66
CA LEU A 12 -5.52 18.11 -3.66
C LEU A 12 -6.13 16.75 -3.31
N LEU A 13 -6.11 16.36 -2.04
CA LEU A 13 -6.78 15.13 -1.58
C LEU A 13 -8.30 15.23 -1.72
N THR A 14 -8.89 16.37 -1.37
CA THR A 14 -10.33 16.61 -1.50
C THR A 14 -10.75 16.64 -2.96
N LEU A 15 -9.92 17.18 -3.85
CA LEU A 15 -10.17 17.15 -5.29
C LEU A 15 -10.20 15.73 -5.84
N LEU A 16 -9.31 14.86 -5.37
CA LEU A 16 -9.21 13.47 -5.83
C LEU A 16 -10.25 12.55 -5.15
N PHE A 17 -10.63 12.86 -3.91
CA PHE A 17 -11.52 12.06 -3.07
C PHE A 17 -12.59 12.95 -2.38
N PRO A 18 -13.52 13.54 -3.14
CA PRO A 18 -14.40 14.62 -2.67
C PRO A 18 -15.36 14.21 -1.54
N ASP A 19 -15.79 12.95 -1.51
CA ASP A 19 -16.78 12.47 -0.53
C ASP A 19 -16.15 11.66 0.63
N THR A 20 -14.82 11.53 0.63
CA THR A 20 -14.11 10.65 1.56
C THR A 20 -13.68 11.39 2.83
N ILE A 21 -13.21 12.63 2.71
CA ILE A 21 -12.74 13.44 3.85
C ILE A 21 -13.92 14.13 4.51
N LYS A 22 -14.15 13.85 5.79
CA LYS A 22 -15.27 14.36 6.58
C LYS A 22 -14.79 15.11 7.80
N ASP A 23 -15.58 16.08 8.26
CA ASP A 23 -15.38 16.63 9.60
C ASP A 23 -15.87 15.61 10.63
N ILE A 24 -14.98 15.14 11.51
CA ILE A 24 -15.28 14.10 12.49
C ILE A 24 -14.73 14.46 13.87
N ASP A 25 -15.50 14.14 14.90
CA ASP A 25 -15.04 14.20 16.29
C ASP A 25 -14.64 12.80 16.76
N THR A 26 -13.35 12.55 16.76
CA THR A 26 -12.77 11.26 17.16
C THR A 26 -12.98 10.96 18.65
N ALA A 27 -13.21 11.98 19.50
CA ALA A 27 -13.52 11.78 20.91
C ALA A 27 -14.93 11.22 21.12
N ILE A 28 -15.87 11.59 20.24
CA ILE A 28 -17.24 11.03 20.22
C ILE A 28 -17.24 9.62 19.63
N LEU A 29 -16.55 9.42 18.51
CA LEU A 29 -16.52 8.13 17.80
C LEU A 29 -15.79 7.04 18.60
N GLY A 30 -14.77 7.43 19.37
CA GLY A 30 -14.04 6.54 20.27
C GLY A 30 -13.19 5.51 19.52
N ILE A 31 -12.74 4.50 20.28
CA ILE A 31 -11.71 3.55 19.83
C ILE A 31 -12.17 2.56 18.73
N ASN A 32 -13.49 2.47 18.50
CA ASN A 32 -14.09 1.59 17.51
C ASN A 32 -14.39 2.31 16.18
N HIS A 33 -13.92 3.55 16.01
CA HIS A 33 -14.05 4.27 14.76
C HIS A 33 -13.40 3.48 13.62
N VAL A 34 -14.19 3.20 12.58
CA VAL A 34 -13.72 2.55 11.37
C VAL A 34 -13.49 3.64 10.33
N TYR A 35 -12.28 3.69 9.80
CA TYR A 35 -11.86 4.70 8.84
C TYR A 35 -11.52 4.05 7.49
N GLU A 36 -11.72 4.83 6.42
CA GLU A 36 -11.44 4.36 5.07
C GLU A 36 -9.94 4.31 4.82
N THR A 37 -9.48 3.20 4.28
CA THR A 37 -8.08 2.97 3.95
C THR A 37 -7.97 2.45 2.53
N LEU A 38 -7.16 3.13 1.71
CA LEU A 38 -6.84 2.68 0.36
C LEU A 38 -5.40 2.17 0.33
N HIS A 39 -5.24 0.93 -0.12
CA HIS A 39 -3.96 0.26 -0.22
C HIS A 39 -3.55 0.15 -1.68
N TRP A 40 -2.40 0.73 -2.04
CA TRP A 40 -1.81 0.57 -3.37
C TRP A 40 -0.42 0.00 -3.23
N ASP A 41 -0.38 -1.31 -2.97
CA ASP A 41 0.83 -2.06 -2.69
C ASP A 41 0.94 -3.33 -3.52
N TRP A 42 2.16 -3.83 -3.58
CA TRP A 42 2.45 -5.17 -4.06
C TRP A 42 2.58 -6.14 -2.89
N TYR A 43 1.70 -7.12 -2.85
CA TYR A 43 1.85 -8.29 -2.00
C TYR A 43 2.89 -9.22 -2.61
N ASN A 44 4.18 -8.96 -2.37
CA ASN A 44 5.29 -9.80 -2.83
C ASN A 44 5.43 -11.09 -1.97
N ARG A 45 4.33 -11.84 -1.84
CA ARG A 45 4.24 -13.06 -1.05
C ARG A 45 3.17 -14.00 -1.56
N TYR A 46 3.41 -15.30 -1.42
CA TYR A 46 2.36 -16.30 -1.45
C TYR A 46 1.39 -16.02 -0.28
N SER A 47 0.11 -15.79 -0.58
CA SER A 47 -0.92 -15.50 0.42
C SER A 47 -1.61 -16.76 0.94
N THR A 48 -1.30 -17.91 0.34
CA THR A 48 -1.69 -19.25 0.76
C THR A 48 -0.49 -19.98 1.36
N GLY A 49 -0.67 -20.56 2.55
CA GLY A 49 0.33 -21.46 3.13
C GLY A 49 0.31 -22.82 2.42
N GLY A 50 1.48 -23.44 2.28
CA GLY A 50 1.64 -24.78 1.67
C GLY A 50 1.47 -25.94 2.66
N GLU A 51 1.02 -25.68 3.89
CA GLU A 51 0.84 -26.72 4.89
C GLU A 51 -0.21 -27.75 4.43
N GLY A 52 0.19 -29.02 4.38
CA GLY A 52 -0.66 -30.11 3.89
C GLY A 52 -0.86 -30.13 2.37
N ALA A 53 -0.16 -29.29 1.60
CA ALA A 53 -0.23 -29.33 0.14
C ALA A 53 0.39 -30.64 -0.39
N PRO A 54 -0.25 -31.31 -1.37
CA PRO A 54 0.27 -32.55 -1.93
C PRO A 54 1.56 -32.31 -2.73
N THR A 55 2.52 -33.22 -2.57
CA THR A 55 3.79 -33.17 -3.29
C THR A 55 3.58 -33.48 -4.77
N GLY A 56 4.27 -32.74 -5.66
CA GLY A 56 4.25 -32.99 -7.10
C GLY A 56 3.01 -32.45 -7.84
N ILE A 57 2.13 -31.72 -7.15
CA ILE A 57 1.03 -30.99 -7.78
C ILE A 57 1.38 -29.50 -7.85
N HIS A 58 1.18 -28.91 -9.02
CA HIS A 58 1.41 -27.47 -9.21
C HIS A 58 0.40 -26.65 -8.37
N PRO A 59 0.82 -25.58 -7.67
CA PRO A 59 -0.07 -24.79 -6.80
C PRO A 59 -1.35 -24.28 -7.48
N ASP A 60 -1.29 -23.92 -8.77
CA ASP A 60 -2.48 -23.49 -9.53
C ASP A 60 -3.55 -24.57 -9.72
N LEU A 61 -3.20 -25.84 -9.53
CA LEU A 61 -4.13 -26.98 -9.58
C LEU A 61 -4.75 -27.27 -8.21
N LEU A 62 -4.33 -26.56 -7.15
CA LEU A 62 -4.85 -26.75 -5.81
C LEU A 62 -6.11 -25.91 -5.60
N THR A 63 -7.21 -26.60 -5.27
CA THR A 63 -8.46 -25.98 -4.82
C THR A 63 -8.70 -26.32 -3.36
N LYS A 64 -9.10 -25.33 -2.55
CA LYS A 64 -9.55 -25.61 -1.19
C LYS A 64 -10.95 -26.24 -1.22
N ASP A 65 -11.13 -27.34 -0.49
CA ASP A 65 -12.45 -27.99 -0.27
C ASP A 65 -13.39 -27.15 0.62
N SER A 66 -12.87 -26.11 1.29
CA SER A 66 -13.71 -25.16 2.01
C SER A 66 -14.39 -24.21 1.02
N ALA A 67 -15.68 -23.92 1.22
CA ALA A 67 -16.55 -23.12 0.34
C ALA A 67 -16.04 -21.70 -0.04
N LYS A 68 -14.86 -21.27 0.44
CA LYS A 68 -14.17 -20.09 -0.03
C LYS A 68 -13.17 -20.49 -1.13
N LYS A 69 -13.51 -20.13 -2.39
CA LYS A 69 -12.59 -20.23 -3.53
C LYS A 69 -11.21 -19.69 -3.14
N SER A 70 -10.16 -20.51 -3.26
CA SER A 70 -8.79 -20.02 -3.30
C SER A 70 -8.63 -19.23 -4.60
N SER A 71 -8.36 -17.93 -4.51
CA SER A 71 -8.05 -17.13 -5.70
C SER A 71 -6.67 -17.53 -6.21
N GLY A 72 -6.56 -17.97 -7.46
CA GLY A 72 -5.28 -18.35 -8.07
C GLY A 72 -4.23 -17.23 -7.99
N SER A 73 -4.66 -15.96 -7.98
CA SER A 73 -3.75 -14.82 -7.81
C SER A 73 -3.07 -14.76 -6.44
N GLN A 74 -3.56 -15.50 -5.44
CA GLN A 74 -2.91 -15.59 -4.13
C GLN A 74 -1.66 -16.47 -4.14
N PHE A 75 -1.45 -17.26 -5.20
CA PHE A 75 -0.24 -18.04 -5.41
C PHE A 75 0.88 -17.26 -6.12
N PHE A 76 0.72 -15.96 -6.37
CA PHE A 76 1.76 -15.14 -6.99
C PHE A 76 1.84 -13.76 -6.34
N PRO A 77 2.99 -13.06 -6.47
CA PRO A 77 3.05 -11.64 -6.20
C PRO A 77 1.96 -10.91 -6.99
N ARG A 78 1.19 -10.07 -6.31
CA ARG A 78 0.06 -9.37 -6.92
C ARG A 78 -0.09 -7.97 -6.35
N GLN A 79 -0.73 -7.12 -7.13
CA GLN A 79 -1.24 -5.84 -6.66
C GLN A 79 -2.40 -6.02 -5.69
N SER A 80 -2.61 -5.02 -4.84
CA SER A 80 -3.82 -4.87 -4.05
C SER A 80 -5.10 -4.90 -4.89
N GLN A 81 -6.25 -5.04 -4.24
CA GLN A 81 -7.52 -5.04 -4.95
C GLN A 81 -7.79 -3.64 -5.51
N GLU A 82 -7.54 -2.60 -4.70
CA GLU A 82 -7.71 -1.19 -5.03
C GLU A 82 -6.81 -0.77 -6.21
N ALA A 83 -5.58 -1.29 -6.28
CA ALA A 83 -4.68 -1.03 -7.40
C ALA A 83 -5.14 -1.67 -8.71
N ARG A 84 -5.87 -2.79 -8.63
CA ARG A 84 -6.44 -3.47 -9.81
C ARG A 84 -7.75 -2.86 -10.26
N ASP A 85 -8.60 -2.46 -9.32
CA ASP A 85 -9.95 -1.95 -9.61
C ASP A 85 -9.93 -0.45 -9.96
N HIS A 86 -8.94 0.30 -9.46
CA HIS A 86 -8.84 1.75 -9.63
C HIS A 86 -7.42 2.22 -10.03
N PRO A 87 -6.83 1.71 -11.13
CA PRO A 87 -5.49 2.11 -11.56
C PRO A 87 -5.38 3.61 -11.88
N GLU A 88 -6.47 4.25 -12.30
CA GLU A 88 -6.54 5.69 -12.57
C GLU A 88 -6.38 6.55 -11.30
N HIS A 89 -6.80 6.05 -10.14
CA HIS A 89 -6.61 6.75 -8.87
C HIS A 89 -5.14 6.83 -8.50
N ILE A 90 -4.39 5.72 -8.69
CA ILE A 90 -2.94 5.70 -8.47
C ILE A 90 -2.24 6.71 -9.38
N GLN A 91 -2.59 6.70 -10.67
CA GLN A 91 -1.95 7.58 -11.63
C GLN A 91 -2.18 9.06 -11.27
N LYS A 92 -3.43 9.45 -11.01
CA LYS A 92 -3.76 10.82 -10.60
C LYS A 92 -3.11 11.21 -9.28
N LEU A 93 -3.10 10.30 -8.30
CA LEU A 93 -2.42 10.53 -7.02
C LEU A 93 -0.93 10.77 -7.25
N TRP A 94 -0.28 9.96 -8.08
CA TRP A 94 1.12 10.16 -8.43
C TRP A 94 1.36 11.50 -9.12
N GLU A 95 0.54 11.87 -10.11
CA GLU A 95 0.68 13.12 -10.85
C GLU A 95 0.53 14.35 -9.93
N LEU A 96 -0.48 14.35 -9.05
CA LEU A 96 -0.76 15.47 -8.15
C LEU A 96 0.27 15.60 -7.01
N PHE A 97 0.78 14.46 -6.50
CA PHE A 97 1.68 14.44 -5.34
C PHE A 97 3.13 14.14 -5.72
N LYS A 98 3.49 14.20 -7.01
CA LYS A 98 4.82 13.84 -7.52
C LYS A 98 5.95 14.54 -6.77
N GLU A 99 5.84 15.84 -6.57
CA GLU A 99 6.87 16.63 -5.88
C GLU A 99 7.01 16.24 -4.40
N VAL A 100 5.89 15.85 -3.77
CA VAL A 100 5.87 15.35 -2.39
C VAL A 100 6.59 14.01 -2.31
N PHE A 101 6.29 13.09 -3.23
CA PHE A 101 6.93 11.78 -3.28
C PHE A 101 8.44 11.88 -3.59
N GLN A 102 8.82 12.73 -4.55
CA GLN A 102 10.23 12.98 -4.86
C GLN A 102 10.97 13.60 -3.66
N TRP A 103 10.32 14.52 -2.93
CA TRP A 103 10.89 15.06 -1.71
C TRP A 103 11.07 13.97 -0.64
N GLN A 104 10.05 13.14 -0.39
CA GLN A 104 10.14 12.01 0.56
C GLN A 104 11.27 11.04 0.19
N GLN A 105 11.38 10.68 -1.09
CA GLN A 105 12.47 9.88 -1.62
C GLN A 105 13.83 10.52 -1.29
N SER A 106 14.01 11.81 -1.60
CA SER A 106 15.27 12.51 -1.34
C SER A 106 15.65 12.53 0.15
N VAL A 107 14.65 12.59 1.03
CA VAL A 107 14.86 12.58 2.49
C VAL A 107 15.34 11.21 2.94
N ILE A 108 14.72 10.13 2.47
CA ILE A 108 15.09 8.76 2.86
C ILE A 108 16.44 8.37 2.28
N GLU A 109 16.71 8.72 1.02
CA GLU A 109 18.03 8.49 0.41
C GLU A 109 19.14 9.20 1.18
N LYS A 110 18.87 10.41 1.70
CA LYS A 110 19.83 11.18 2.49
C LYS A 110 20.01 10.64 3.91
N LEU A 111 18.92 10.28 4.58
CA LEU A 111 18.94 9.93 6.01
C LEU A 111 19.19 8.44 6.26
N LEU A 112 18.73 7.58 5.35
CA LEU A 112 18.72 6.12 5.48
C LEU A 112 19.15 5.45 4.16
N PRO A 113 20.33 5.76 3.60
CA PRO A 113 20.76 5.28 2.29
C PRO A 113 20.78 3.75 2.19
N GLU A 114 21.23 3.06 3.23
CA GLU A 114 21.29 1.59 3.25
C GLU A 114 19.89 0.95 3.24
N LYS A 115 18.95 1.49 4.02
CA LYS A 115 17.56 1.02 4.03
C LYS A 115 16.87 1.32 2.70
N CYS A 116 17.16 2.49 2.13
CA CYS A 116 16.69 2.84 0.80
C CYS A 116 17.16 1.82 -0.24
N GLU A 117 18.42 1.41 -0.20
CA GLU A 117 18.95 0.43 -1.15
C GLU A 117 18.29 -0.94 -1.01
N ILE A 118 18.02 -1.39 0.22
CA ILE A 118 17.25 -2.61 0.46
C ILE A 118 15.84 -2.51 -0.14
N LEU A 119 15.14 -1.39 0.06
CA LEU A 119 13.81 -1.18 -0.51
C LEU A 119 13.83 -1.25 -2.04
N ARG A 120 14.83 -0.63 -2.68
CA ARG A 120 15.01 -0.68 -4.14
C ARG A 120 15.19 -2.10 -4.65
N GLN A 121 16.03 -2.90 -3.99
CA GLN A 121 16.23 -4.31 -4.35
C GLN A 121 14.91 -5.08 -4.33
N TRP A 122 14.03 -4.84 -3.36
CA TRP A 122 12.71 -5.46 -3.32
C TRP A 122 11.79 -5.00 -4.45
N VAL A 123 11.77 -3.69 -4.71
CA VAL A 123 10.94 -3.10 -5.77
C VAL A 123 11.38 -3.55 -7.16
N ASP A 124 12.68 -3.66 -7.39
CA ASP A 124 13.26 -4.09 -8.67
C ASP A 124 12.96 -5.58 -8.99
N GLN A 125 12.57 -6.37 -8.00
CA GLN A 125 12.14 -7.76 -8.18
C GLN A 125 10.63 -7.90 -8.40
N LEU A 126 9.87 -6.81 -8.37
CA LEU A 126 8.42 -6.87 -8.58
C LEU A 126 8.09 -7.25 -10.04
N PRO A 127 7.02 -8.03 -10.29
CA PRO A 127 6.69 -8.54 -11.62
C PRO A 127 6.42 -7.46 -12.69
N THR A 128 6.16 -6.22 -12.29
CA THR A 128 6.01 -5.08 -13.18
C THR A 128 7.04 -4.02 -12.82
N ASN A 129 7.92 -3.71 -13.77
CA ASN A 129 9.19 -2.99 -13.57
C ASN A 129 9.15 -1.56 -13.00
N PHE A 130 8.02 -1.01 -12.53
CA PHE A 130 7.99 0.36 -12.00
C PHE A 130 6.93 0.54 -10.92
N SER A 131 7.37 0.88 -9.70
CA SER A 131 6.50 1.52 -8.71
C SER A 131 6.52 3.02 -8.96
N SER A 132 5.33 3.64 -9.09
CA SER A 132 5.18 5.09 -9.11
C SER A 132 5.76 5.75 -7.84
N PHE A 133 5.93 4.98 -6.77
CA PHE A 133 6.39 5.44 -5.46
C PHE A 133 7.83 5.02 -5.15
N TYR A 134 8.65 4.69 -6.16
CA TYR A 134 10.06 4.29 -5.95
C TYR A 134 10.79 5.24 -4.96
N PRO A 135 11.54 4.74 -3.97
CA PRO A 135 11.95 3.35 -3.74
C PRO A 135 10.92 2.48 -3.01
N PHE A 136 9.71 2.98 -2.75
CA PHE A 136 8.67 2.22 -2.06
C PHE A 136 7.91 1.30 -3.02
N GLY A 137 7.52 0.11 -2.55
CA GLY A 137 6.70 -0.85 -3.31
C GLY A 137 5.21 -0.53 -3.33
N GLY A 138 4.78 0.49 -2.58
CA GLY A 138 3.39 0.90 -2.49
C GLY A 138 3.17 2.07 -1.55
N ILE A 139 1.92 2.50 -1.44
CA ILE A 139 1.46 3.55 -0.54
C ILE A 139 0.11 3.18 0.07
N VAL A 140 -0.14 3.67 1.29
CA VAL A 140 -1.43 3.55 1.97
C VAL A 140 -1.95 4.95 2.29
N LEU A 141 -3.22 5.20 1.96
CA LEU A 141 -3.91 6.44 2.29
C LEU A 141 -5.02 6.15 3.30
N ASN A 142 -4.88 6.70 4.50
CA ASN A 142 -5.87 6.57 5.57
C ASN A 142 -6.64 7.90 5.69
N PHE A 143 -7.94 7.88 5.47
CA PHE A 143 -8.79 9.06 5.61
C PHE A 143 -9.41 9.11 6.98
N ASN A 144 -9.46 10.28 7.61
CA ASN A 144 -10.11 10.45 8.92
C ASN A 144 -9.62 9.43 9.96
N VAL A 145 -8.31 9.16 9.93
CA VAL A 145 -7.66 8.07 10.63
C VAL A 145 -7.66 8.27 12.14
N THR A 146 -8.00 7.21 12.87
CA THR A 146 -7.73 7.07 14.30
C THR A 146 -7.12 5.71 14.54
N THR A 147 -5.83 5.67 14.86
CA THR A 147 -5.15 4.40 15.16
C THR A 147 -4.86 4.29 16.65
N GLN A 148 -4.94 3.07 17.17
CA GLN A 148 -4.28 2.75 18.42
C GLN A 148 -2.77 2.72 18.18
N CYS A 149 -1.99 2.93 19.23
CA CYS A 149 -0.55 2.69 19.16
C CYS A 149 -0.31 1.22 18.76
N HIS A 150 0.31 1.01 17.60
CA HIS A 150 0.65 -0.31 17.09
C HIS A 150 1.94 -0.23 16.28
N GLN A 151 2.50 -1.41 16.03
CA GLN A 151 3.63 -1.61 15.14
C GLN A 151 3.15 -2.38 13.91
N ASP A 152 3.59 -1.94 12.74
CA ASP A 152 3.39 -2.66 11.49
C ASP A 152 4.32 -3.87 11.43
N TRP A 153 3.89 -4.96 12.05
CA TRP A 153 4.67 -6.21 12.22
C TRP A 153 5.11 -6.89 10.92
N LYS A 154 4.63 -6.42 9.76
CA LYS A 154 5.00 -6.94 8.43
C LYS A 154 6.18 -6.21 7.81
N ASP A 155 6.61 -5.08 8.38
CA ASP A 155 7.74 -4.33 7.88
C ASP A 155 9.05 -4.97 8.38
N GLN A 156 10.04 -5.04 7.50
CA GLN A 156 11.26 -5.84 7.70
C GLN A 156 12.18 -5.34 8.82
N ASP A 157 12.05 -4.08 9.26
CA ASP A 157 13.07 -3.39 10.08
C ASP A 157 12.51 -2.29 11.03
N LEU A 158 11.33 -2.48 11.64
CA LEU A 158 10.83 -1.60 12.70
C LEU A 158 11.00 -2.20 14.10
#